data_AF-A0A8B7U9J1-F1
#
_entry.id   AF-A0A8B7U9J1-F1
#
_cell.length_a   1.000
_cell.length_b   1.000
_cell.length_c   1.000
_cell.angle_alpha   90.00
_cell.angle_beta   90.00
_cell.angle_gamma   90.00
#
_symmetry.space_group_name_H-M   'P 1'
#
loop_
_entity.id
_entity.type
_entity.pdbx_description
1 polymer ?
#
loop_
_entity_poly.entity_id
_entity_poly.type
_entity_poly.pdbx_seq_one_letter_code
_entity_poly.pdbx_strand_id
1 'polypeptide(L)'
;MARQLNMDTELQNFWKEEYLREKTLRCEWLRKYGTLVKAKQKAKAAALLPLKLPMLRPKAPLSPTPVPKAAPAKAPRPVPQAPSYSEMYPVPPATRALLYEGISHDFQGRYQYLNTRKLDMPERRYLFPITTSFTYGWQLGPPVKQELVSCKMCRIESFFRKNGAFALLDPRDLAF
;
A
#
# COMPACT_ATOMS: atom_id res chain seq x y z
N MET A 1 6.09 -18.67 31.05
CA MET A 1 4.89 -17.90 30.66
C MET A 1 3.98 -18.82 29.86
N ALA A 2 3.03 -19.50 30.52
CA ALA A 2 2.07 -20.37 29.85
C ALA A 2 1.10 -19.51 29.02
N ARG A 3 0.88 -19.85 27.74
CA ARG A 3 -0.14 -19.21 26.92
C ARG A 3 -1.49 -19.65 27.47
N GLN A 4 -2.26 -18.74 28.06
CA GLN A 4 -3.66 -19.00 28.40
C GLN A 4 -4.44 -19.25 27.11
N LEU A 5 -4.75 -20.51 26.82
CA LEU A 5 -5.73 -20.89 25.82
C LEU A 5 -7.10 -20.85 26.48
N ASN A 6 -7.61 -19.65 26.80
CA ASN A 6 -8.99 -19.48 27.25
C ASN A 6 -9.92 -19.60 26.03
N MET A 7 -10.13 -20.83 25.56
CA MET A 7 -11.22 -21.16 24.66
C MET A 7 -12.31 -21.82 25.50
N ASP A 8 -13.16 -20.99 26.10
CA ASP A 8 -14.32 -21.46 26.85
C ASP A 8 -15.38 -22.02 25.88
N THR A 9 -16.19 -22.96 26.34
CA THR A 9 -17.25 -23.59 25.54
C THR A 9 -18.26 -22.55 25.02
N GLU A 10 -18.51 -21.50 25.80
CA GLU A 10 -19.36 -20.36 25.42
C GLU A 10 -18.76 -19.57 24.24
N LEU A 11 -17.47 -19.25 24.30
CA LEU A 11 -16.77 -18.56 23.22
C LEU A 11 -16.73 -19.41 21.95
N GLN A 12 -16.51 -20.72 22.09
CA GLN A 12 -16.57 -21.65 20.97
C GLN A 12 -17.97 -21.70 20.34
N ASN A 13 -19.03 -21.66 21.15
CA ASN A 13 -20.40 -21.64 20.65
C ASN A 13 -20.73 -20.31 19.96
N PHE A 14 -20.28 -19.17 20.51
CA PHE A 14 -20.42 -17.87 19.88
C PHE A 14 -19.79 -17.86 18.47
N TRP A 15 -18.59 -18.42 18.31
CA TRP A 15 -17.93 -18.51 17.00
C TRP A 15 -18.68 -19.42 16.03
N LYS A 16 -19.23 -20.54 16.51
CA LYS A 16 -20.08 -21.42 15.68
C LYS A 16 -21.32 -20.68 15.20
N GLU A 17 -21.97 -19.91 16.06
CA GLU A 17 -23.16 -19.14 15.70
C GLU A 17 -22.84 -18.05 14.68
N GLU A 18 -21.80 -17.26 14.91
CA GLU A 18 -21.34 -16.23 13.97
C GLU A 18 -21.04 -16.83 12.59
N TYR A 19 -20.32 -17.95 12.55
CA TYR A 19 -20.01 -18.65 11.30
C TYR A 19 -21.26 -19.15 10.58
N LEU A 20 -22.21 -19.73 11.32
CA LEU A 20 -23.48 -20.19 10.73
C LEU A 20 -24.31 -19.03 10.20
N ARG A 21 -24.39 -17.91 10.93
CA ARG A 21 -25.06 -16.68 10.50
C ARG A 21 -24.43 -16.11 9.23
N GLU A 22 -23.10 -16.06 9.17
CA GLU A 22 -22.41 -15.59 7.97
C GLU A 22 -22.71 -16.50 6.77
N LYS A 23 -22.67 -17.82 6.97
CA LYS A 23 -22.99 -18.79 5.91
C LYS A 23 -24.41 -18.63 5.40
N THR A 24 -25.41 -18.43 6.27
CA THR A 24 -26.80 -18.22 5.84
C THR A 24 -26.95 -16.91 5.07
N LEU A 25 -26.39 -15.83 5.58
CA LEU A 25 -26.40 -14.52 4.90
C LEU A 25 -25.74 -14.59 3.51
N ARG A 26 -24.58 -15.25 3.39
CA ARG A 26 -23.90 -15.47 2.10
C ARG A 26 -24.80 -16.25 1.13
N CYS A 27 -25.47 -17.31 1.60
CA CYS A 27 -26.41 -18.09 0.78
C CYS A 27 -27.62 -17.27 0.34
N GLU A 28 -28.24 -16.52 1.24
CA GLU A 28 -29.39 -15.66 0.95
C GLU A 28 -29.04 -14.55 -0.03
N TRP A 29 -27.88 -13.92 0.16
CA TRP A 29 -27.37 -12.92 -0.75
C TRP A 29 -27.13 -13.51 -2.14
N LEU A 30 -26.50 -14.68 -2.24
CA LEU A 30 -26.27 -15.37 -3.52
C LEU A 30 -27.60 -15.73 -4.21
N ARG A 31 -28.61 -16.14 -3.45
CA ARG A 31 -29.96 -16.40 -3.98
C ARG A 31 -30.59 -15.12 -4.54
N LYS A 32 -30.45 -13.99 -3.86
CA LYS A 32 -31.03 -12.69 -4.27
C LYS A 32 -30.29 -12.05 -5.44
N TYR A 33 -28.96 -12.09 -5.45
CA TYR A 33 -28.14 -11.28 -6.36
C TYR A 33 -27.22 -12.10 -7.27
N GLY A 34 -27.12 -13.42 -7.10
CA GLY A 34 -26.18 -14.26 -7.83
C GLY A 34 -26.38 -14.26 -9.34
N THR A 35 -27.62 -14.17 -9.81
CA THR A 35 -27.95 -14.07 -11.24
C THR A 35 -27.46 -12.74 -11.84
N LEU A 36 -27.70 -11.63 -11.13
CA LEU A 36 -27.25 -10.29 -11.52
C LEU A 36 -25.73 -10.19 -11.59
N VAL A 37 -25.03 -10.77 -10.61
CA VAL A 37 -23.56 -10.79 -10.57
C VAL A 37 -23.00 -11.60 -11.73
N LYS A 38 -23.53 -12.81 -11.99
CA LYS A 38 -23.12 -13.65 -13.12
C LYS A 38 -23.37 -12.96 -14.47
N ALA A 39 -24.51 -12.30 -14.63
CA ALA A 39 -24.81 -11.54 -15.84
C ALA A 39 -23.82 -10.39 -16.06
N LYS A 40 -23.51 -9.62 -15.01
CA LYS A 40 -22.49 -8.55 -15.07
C LYS A 40 -21.09 -9.08 -15.36
N GLN A 41 -20.69 -10.20 -14.76
CA GLN A 41 -19.41 -10.85 -15.04
C GLN A 41 -19.31 -11.29 -16.50
N LYS A 42 -20.37 -11.89 -17.05
CA LYS A 42 -20.42 -12.30 -18.46
C LYS A 42 -20.39 -11.09 -19.41
N ALA A 43 -21.16 -10.03 -19.11
CA ALA A 43 -21.14 -8.80 -19.89
C ALA A 43 -19.75 -8.14 -19.89
N LYS A 44 -19.07 -8.10 -18.73
CA LYS A 44 -17.71 -7.60 -18.61
C LYS A 44 -16.72 -8.47 -19.39
N ALA A 45 -16.81 -9.79 -19.29
CA ALA A 45 -15.96 -10.70 -20.05
C ALA A 45 -16.16 -10.56 -21.56
N ALA A 46 -17.40 -10.34 -22.02
CA ALA A 46 -17.72 -10.07 -23.42
C ALA A 46 -17.21 -8.69 -23.87
N ALA A 47 -17.29 -7.66 -23.02
CA ALA A 47 -16.70 -6.34 -23.32
C ALA A 47 -15.17 -6.39 -23.40
N LEU A 48 -14.54 -7.32 -22.68
CA LEU A 48 -13.10 -7.61 -22.74
C LEU A 48 -12.74 -8.59 -23.88
N LEU A 49 -13.48 -8.60 -25.01
CA LEU A 49 -13.05 -9.23 -26.27
C LEU A 49 -11.54 -9.05 -26.46
N PRO A 50 -10.81 -10.09 -26.92
CA PRO A 50 -9.41 -10.24 -26.63
C PRO A 50 -8.67 -9.02 -27.15
N LEU A 51 -8.30 -8.12 -26.21
CA LEU A 51 -7.29 -7.12 -26.41
C LEU A 51 -6.02 -7.91 -26.75
N LYS A 52 -5.82 -8.16 -28.04
CA LYS A 52 -4.62 -8.73 -28.61
C LYS A 52 -3.56 -7.66 -28.41
N LEU A 53 -2.98 -7.65 -27.21
CA LEU A 53 -1.81 -6.84 -26.92
C LEU A 53 -0.79 -7.14 -28.03
N PRO A 54 -0.19 -6.12 -28.64
CA PRO A 54 0.84 -6.33 -29.64
C PRO A 54 1.89 -7.26 -29.05
N MET A 55 2.10 -8.42 -29.67
CA MET A 55 3.17 -9.31 -29.28
C MET A 55 4.49 -8.58 -29.50
N LEU A 56 5.10 -8.10 -28.42
CA LEU A 56 6.48 -7.63 -28.47
C LEU A 56 7.33 -8.83 -28.85
N ARG A 57 7.98 -8.75 -30.01
CA ARG A 57 8.95 -9.76 -30.44
C ARG A 57 9.98 -9.88 -29.32
N PRO A 58 10.26 -11.09 -28.79
CA PRO A 58 11.30 -11.25 -27.78
C PRO A 58 12.60 -10.68 -28.34
N LYS A 59 13.12 -9.65 -27.68
CA LYS A 59 14.44 -9.09 -27.97
C LYS A 59 15.42 -10.25 -27.77
N ALA A 60 16.08 -10.66 -28.86
CA ALA A 60 17.08 -11.71 -28.81
C ALA A 60 18.08 -11.44 -27.68
N PRO A 61 18.43 -12.43 -26.85
CA PRO A 61 19.41 -12.24 -25.79
C PRO A 61 20.72 -11.77 -26.42
N LEU A 62 21.16 -10.59 -26.01
CA LEU A 62 22.48 -10.08 -26.36
C LEU A 62 23.51 -11.10 -25.87
N SER A 63 24.36 -11.52 -26.80
CA SER A 63 25.50 -12.41 -26.57
C SER A 63 26.36 -11.92 -25.39
N PRO A 64 26.88 -12.81 -24.53
CA PRO A 64 27.73 -12.43 -23.43
C PRO A 64 29.04 -11.82 -23.95
N THR A 65 29.28 -10.55 -23.63
CA THR A 65 30.55 -9.86 -23.86
C THR A 65 31.67 -10.59 -23.10
N PRO A 66 32.85 -10.84 -23.71
CA PRO A 66 33.94 -11.50 -23.01
C PRO A 66 34.48 -10.64 -21.88
N VAL A 67 34.52 -11.21 -20.67
CA VAL A 67 35.10 -10.62 -19.47
C VAL A 67 36.63 -10.48 -19.64
N PRO A 68 37.22 -9.28 -19.48
CA PRO A 68 38.67 -9.16 -19.40
C PRO A 68 39.20 -9.67 -18.05
N LYS A 69 40.36 -10.32 -18.15
CA LYS A 69 41.08 -11.10 -17.15
C LYS A 69 41.48 -10.28 -15.91
N ALA A 70 41.63 -11.03 -14.82
CA ALA A 70 41.98 -10.62 -13.46
C ALA A 70 43.16 -9.64 -13.36
N ALA A 71 43.00 -8.65 -12.46
CA ALA A 71 44.06 -7.81 -11.91
C ALA A 71 44.23 -8.12 -10.40
N PRO A 72 45.44 -7.96 -9.84
CA PRO A 72 45.84 -8.59 -8.59
C PRO A 72 45.26 -7.91 -7.33
N ALA A 73 45.20 -8.72 -6.28
CA ALA A 73 44.59 -8.45 -4.97
C ALA A 73 45.09 -7.16 -4.31
N LYS A 74 44.15 -6.25 -4.02
CA LYS A 74 44.34 -5.14 -3.08
C LYS A 74 44.08 -5.63 -1.65
N ALA A 75 44.95 -5.18 -0.74
CA ALA A 75 44.99 -5.42 0.71
C ALA A 75 43.62 -5.42 1.41
N PRO A 76 43.48 -6.13 2.57
CA PRO A 76 42.23 -6.21 3.31
C PRO A 76 41.74 -4.81 3.68
N ARG A 77 40.63 -4.41 3.06
CA ARG A 77 39.88 -3.20 3.43
C ARG A 77 39.41 -3.37 4.88
N PRO A 78 39.43 -2.31 5.71
CA PRO A 78 38.76 -2.33 7.01
C PRO A 78 37.32 -2.81 6.79
N VAL A 79 36.90 -3.80 7.57
CA VAL A 79 35.54 -4.35 7.55
C VAL A 79 34.58 -3.15 7.60
N PRO A 80 33.76 -2.90 6.55
CA PRO A 80 32.72 -1.90 6.66
C PRO A 80 31.87 -2.32 7.85
N GLN A 81 31.80 -1.49 8.89
CA GLN A 81 30.80 -1.62 9.93
C GLN A 81 29.48 -1.94 9.24
N ALA A 82 28.82 -3.03 9.64
CA ALA A 82 27.59 -3.46 9.01
C ALA A 82 26.73 -2.22 8.79
N PRO A 83 26.43 -1.84 7.53
CA PRO A 83 25.73 -0.59 7.29
C PRO A 83 24.45 -0.68 8.10
N SER A 84 24.25 0.27 9.00
CA SER A 84 22.97 0.40 9.68
C SER A 84 21.97 0.67 8.57
N TYR A 85 21.29 -0.39 8.11
CA TYR A 85 20.33 -0.30 7.03
C TYR A 85 19.12 0.47 7.59
N SER A 86 19.24 1.79 7.63
CA SER A 86 18.12 2.66 7.90
C SER A 86 17.19 2.55 6.71
N GLU A 87 15.91 2.28 6.93
CA GLU A 87 14.94 2.16 5.86
C GLU A 87 14.74 3.47 5.07
N MET A 88 15.17 4.59 5.66
CA MET A 88 14.91 5.95 5.19
C MET A 88 16.20 6.70 4.91
N TYR A 89 16.14 7.64 3.97
CA TYR A 89 17.21 8.62 3.80
C TYR A 89 17.32 9.51 5.05
N PRO A 90 18.54 9.98 5.37
CA PRO A 90 18.74 10.91 6.47
C PRO A 90 17.95 12.20 6.22
N VAL A 91 17.26 12.67 7.25
CA VAL A 91 16.44 13.88 7.19
C VAL A 91 17.36 15.11 7.10
N PRO A 92 17.09 16.08 6.21
CA PRO A 92 17.87 17.31 6.13
C PRO A 92 17.95 18.04 7.49
N PRO A 93 19.11 18.63 7.85
CA PRO A 93 19.34 19.23 9.15
C PRO A 93 18.37 20.38 9.44
N ALA A 94 18.01 21.18 8.43
CA ALA A 94 17.02 22.24 8.55
C ALA A 94 15.64 21.70 8.99
N THR A 95 15.14 20.65 8.32
CA THR A 95 13.89 20.00 8.73
C THR A 95 14.01 19.34 10.09
N ARG A 96 15.18 18.79 10.46
CA ARG A 96 15.39 18.19 11.77
C ARG A 96 15.39 19.24 12.89
N ALA A 97 15.90 20.44 12.64
CA ALA A 97 15.92 21.53 13.59
C ALA A 97 14.50 21.93 14.03
N LEU A 98 13.53 21.88 13.10
CA LEU A 98 12.11 22.14 13.40
C LEU A 98 11.58 21.27 14.53
N LEU A 99 12.13 20.08 14.80
CA LEU A 99 11.63 19.25 15.93
C LEU A 99 11.84 19.90 17.30
N TYR A 100 12.86 20.76 17.42
CA TYR A 100 13.30 21.33 18.69
C TYR A 100 12.97 22.83 18.79
N GLU A 101 12.26 23.38 17.80
CA GLU A 101 11.90 24.80 17.77
C GLU A 101 10.50 25.02 18.35
N GLY A 102 10.40 25.55 19.56
CA GLY A 102 9.12 25.92 20.17
C GLY A 102 8.25 24.73 20.62
N ILE A 103 6.95 24.99 20.81
CA ILE A 103 6.00 24.02 21.39
C ILE A 103 4.94 23.62 20.35
N SER A 104 4.65 22.33 20.25
CA SER A 104 3.70 21.81 19.26
C SER A 104 2.25 22.27 19.43
N HIS A 105 1.88 22.64 20.65
CA HIS A 105 0.57 23.22 20.94
C HIS A 105 0.33 24.52 20.16
N ASP A 106 1.38 25.35 20.02
CA ASP A 106 1.30 26.65 19.34
C ASP A 106 1.66 26.53 17.86
N PHE A 107 1.43 25.35 17.27
CA PHE A 107 1.74 25.04 15.87
C PHE A 107 3.22 25.19 15.50
N GLN A 108 4.12 25.04 16.47
CA GLN A 108 5.57 25.06 16.26
C GLN A 108 6.16 23.66 16.40
N GLY A 109 7.48 23.53 16.25
CA GLY A 109 8.17 22.33 16.64
C GLY A 109 7.82 21.12 15.76
N ARG A 110 7.49 20.02 16.44
CA ARG A 110 6.99 18.79 15.83
C ARG A 110 5.81 18.99 14.89
N TYR A 111 4.93 19.99 15.14
CA TYR A 111 3.82 20.27 14.23
C TYR A 111 4.33 20.70 12.85
N GLN A 112 5.25 21.66 12.80
CA GLN A 112 5.87 22.14 11.56
C GLN A 112 6.69 21.04 10.89
N TYR A 113 7.42 20.25 11.68
CA TYR A 113 8.15 19.09 11.16
C TYR A 113 7.22 18.10 10.44
N LEU A 114 6.09 17.73 11.05
CA LEU A 114 5.17 16.79 10.43
C LEU A 114 4.50 17.37 9.19
N ASN A 115 4.18 18.66 9.18
CA ASN A 115 3.58 19.31 8.02
C ASN A 115 4.55 19.42 6.84
N THR A 116 5.79 19.85 7.10
CA THR A 116 6.84 19.89 6.06
C THR A 116 7.15 18.50 5.52
N ARG A 117 7.29 17.51 6.39
CA ARG A 117 7.65 16.13 6.01
C ARG A 117 6.55 15.38 5.23
N LYS A 118 5.30 15.86 5.27
CA LYS A 118 4.18 15.30 4.46
C LYS A 118 4.23 15.77 3.01
N LEU A 119 4.89 16.90 2.71
CA LEU A 119 5.01 17.43 1.36
C LEU A 119 5.95 16.58 0.48
N ASP A 120 6.91 15.89 1.11
CA ASP A 120 7.83 15.00 0.42
C ASP A 120 7.19 13.64 0.09
N MET A 121 7.37 13.22 -1.17
CA MET A 121 6.91 11.91 -1.63
C MET A 121 7.69 10.76 -0.98
N PRO A 122 7.05 9.62 -0.68
CA PRO A 122 7.71 8.45 -0.12
C PRO A 122 8.86 7.93 -1.00
N GLU A 123 8.77 8.07 -2.33
CA GLU A 123 9.83 7.69 -3.29
C GLU A 123 11.18 8.34 -2.99
N ARG A 124 11.15 9.58 -2.46
CA ARG A 124 12.37 10.34 -2.14
C ARG A 124 12.85 10.13 -0.71
N ARG A 125 12.03 9.48 0.12
CA ARG A 125 12.23 9.39 1.57
C ARG A 125 12.72 8.01 2.00
N TYR A 126 12.35 6.97 1.26
CA TYR A 126 12.73 5.59 1.55
C TYR A 126 13.78 5.11 0.55
N LEU A 127 14.78 4.39 1.04
CA LEU A 127 15.81 3.75 0.20
C LEU A 127 15.22 2.57 -0.59
N PHE A 128 14.24 1.91 0.01
CA PHE A 128 13.56 0.76 -0.57
C PHE A 128 12.45 1.20 -1.51
N PRO A 129 12.14 0.39 -2.54
CA PRO A 129 11.04 0.67 -3.44
C PRO A 129 9.72 0.75 -2.66
N ILE A 130 8.80 1.56 -3.17
CA ILE A 130 7.45 1.68 -2.62
C ILE A 130 6.78 0.31 -2.60
N THR A 131 6.47 -0.16 -1.39
CA THR A 131 5.70 -1.39 -1.16
C THR A 131 4.20 -1.12 -1.27
N THR A 132 3.41 -2.20 -1.31
CA THR A 132 1.95 -2.09 -1.36
C THR A 132 1.36 -1.35 -0.16
N SER A 133 2.04 -1.28 1.00
CA SER A 133 1.52 -0.54 2.17
C SER A 133 1.46 0.98 1.93
N PHE A 134 2.35 1.52 1.09
CA PHE A 134 2.35 2.94 0.70
C PHE A 134 1.31 3.28 -0.37
N THR A 135 0.68 2.27 -0.98
CA THR A 135 -0.38 2.47 -1.98
C THR A 135 -1.76 2.78 -1.37
N TYR A 136 -1.86 2.74 -0.04
CA TYR A 136 -3.09 2.98 0.71
C TYR A 136 -2.99 4.31 1.46
N GLY A 137 -3.84 5.29 1.15
CA GLY A 137 -3.91 6.56 1.92
C GLY A 137 -4.40 7.77 1.13
N TRP A 138 -4.31 8.95 1.77
CA TRP A 138 -4.61 10.24 1.12
C TRP A 138 -3.39 10.70 0.32
N GLN A 139 -3.47 10.69 -1.00
CA GLN A 139 -2.48 11.36 -1.85
C GLN A 139 -2.95 12.81 -2.02
N LEU A 140 -2.41 13.71 -1.21
CA LEU A 140 -2.46 15.14 -1.52
C LEU A 140 -1.53 15.34 -2.72
N GLY A 141 -2.03 15.07 -3.92
CA GLY A 141 -1.38 15.50 -5.15
C GLY A 141 -1.19 17.03 -5.18
N PRO A 142 -0.65 17.59 -6.28
CA PRO A 142 -0.52 19.04 -6.43
C PRO A 142 -1.85 19.71 -6.07
N PRO A 143 -1.86 20.81 -5.29
CA PRO A 143 -3.09 21.42 -4.80
C PRO A 143 -3.93 21.87 -5.98
N VAL A 144 -4.90 21.03 -6.37
CA VAL A 144 -5.99 21.46 -7.24
C VAL A 144 -6.76 22.49 -6.42
N LYS A 145 -6.99 23.67 -7.00
CA LYS A 145 -7.66 24.81 -6.36
C LYS A 145 -8.85 24.29 -5.55
N GLN A 146 -8.80 24.50 -4.23
CA GLN A 146 -9.91 24.15 -3.34
C GLN A 146 -11.09 25.06 -3.70
N GLU A 147 -12.00 24.58 -4.53
CA GLU A 147 -13.33 25.12 -4.54
C GLU A 147 -13.95 24.83 -3.17
N LEU A 148 -14.46 25.88 -2.53
CA LEU A 148 -15.04 25.82 -1.20
C LEU A 148 -16.32 24.99 -1.25
N VAL A 149 -16.21 23.67 -1.04
CA VAL A 149 -17.38 22.79 -1.09
C VAL A 149 -18.02 22.71 0.29
N SER A 150 -19.30 23.08 0.35
CA SER A 150 -20.13 23.22 1.55
C SER A 150 -20.36 21.93 2.36
N CYS A 151 -19.96 20.75 1.88
CA CYS A 151 -20.26 19.48 2.54
C CYS A 151 -19.06 18.95 3.37
N LYS A 152 -19.30 18.73 4.66
CA LYS A 152 -18.32 18.19 5.64
C LYS A 152 -18.01 16.69 5.47
N MET A 153 -18.54 16.03 4.44
CA MET A 153 -18.24 14.63 4.17
C MET A 153 -16.94 14.53 3.39
N CYS A 154 -15.99 13.75 3.92
CA CYS A 154 -14.73 13.42 3.25
C CYS A 154 -15.01 13.02 1.80
N ARG A 155 -14.53 13.81 0.82
CA ARG A 155 -14.62 13.44 -0.59
C ARG A 155 -13.84 12.15 -0.78
N ILE A 156 -14.54 11.07 -1.12
CA ILE A 156 -13.97 9.75 -1.40
C ILE A 156 -12.94 9.85 -2.55
N GLU A 157 -13.09 10.86 -3.42
CA GLU A 157 -12.20 11.17 -4.54
C GLU A 157 -10.77 11.56 -4.14
N SER A 158 -10.51 11.99 -2.91
CA SER A 158 -9.16 12.33 -2.44
C SER A 158 -8.42 11.17 -1.75
N PHE A 159 -9.06 10.00 -1.61
CA PHE A 159 -8.43 8.79 -1.08
C PHE A 159 -7.89 7.92 -2.22
N PHE A 160 -6.57 7.83 -2.36
CA PHE A 160 -5.93 7.06 -3.42
C PHE A 160 -5.78 5.59 -2.98
N ARG A 161 -6.52 4.73 -3.68
CA ARG A 161 -6.24 3.30 -3.93
C ARG A 161 -6.31 3.16 -5.44
N LYS A 162 -5.63 2.18 -6.06
CA LYS A 162 -5.78 1.92 -7.51
C LYS A 162 -7.25 1.72 -7.96
N ASN A 163 -8.17 1.46 -7.03
CA ASN A 163 -9.58 1.16 -7.28
C ASN A 163 -10.58 1.74 -6.23
N GLY A 164 -10.26 2.81 -5.48
CA GLY A 164 -11.16 3.40 -4.46
C GLY A 164 -11.22 2.65 -3.11
N ALA A 165 -11.97 3.18 -2.12
CA ALA A 165 -11.97 2.72 -0.71
C ALA A 165 -12.38 1.25 -0.50
N PHE A 166 -13.23 0.72 -1.39
CA PHE A 166 -13.45 -0.71 -1.57
C PHE A 166 -13.41 -1.00 -3.06
N ALA A 167 -12.45 -1.82 -3.46
CA ALA A 167 -12.40 -2.31 -4.81
C ALA A 167 -13.08 -3.67 -4.85
N LEU A 168 -14.29 -3.76 -5.41
CA LEU A 168 -14.99 -5.04 -5.65
C LEU A 168 -14.18 -6.00 -6.56
N LEU A 169 -13.01 -5.56 -7.04
CA LEU A 169 -12.11 -6.24 -7.97
C LEU A 169 -10.69 -6.42 -7.43
N ASP A 170 -10.37 -5.99 -6.20
CA ASP A 170 -9.06 -6.29 -5.61
C ASP A 170 -9.14 -7.64 -4.86
N PRO A 171 -8.38 -8.67 -5.29
CA PRO A 171 -8.42 -9.99 -4.66
C PRO A 171 -8.02 -9.97 -3.17
N ARG A 172 -7.45 -8.87 -2.65
CA ARG A 172 -7.12 -8.70 -1.23
C ARG A 172 -8.28 -8.14 -0.39
N ASP A 173 -9.23 -7.45 -1.00
CA ASP A 173 -10.42 -6.90 -0.32
C ASP A 173 -11.57 -7.94 -0.28
N LEU A 174 -11.50 -8.98 -1.12
CA LEU A 174 -12.33 -10.18 -1.00
C LEU A 174 -11.70 -11.12 0.03
N ALA A 175 -11.94 -10.84 1.31
CA ALA A 175 -11.68 -11.84 2.36
C ALA A 175 -12.56 -13.07 2.09
N PHE A 176 -11.93 -14.24 1.97
CA PHE A 176 -12.59 -15.55 1.92
C PHE A 176 -13.14 -15.92 3.30
#